data_AF-A0A7C6E805-F1
#
_entry.id   AF-A0A7C6E805-F1
#
_cell.length_a   1.000
_cell.length_b   1.000
_cell.length_c   1.000
_cell.angle_alpha   90.00
_cell.angle_beta   90.00
_cell.angle_gamma   90.00
#
_symmetry.space_group_name_H-M   'P 1'
#
loop_
_entity.id
_entity.type
_entity.pdbx_description
1 polymer ?
#
loop_
_entity_poly.entity_id
_entity_poly.type
_entity_poly.pdbx_seq_one_letter_code
_entity_poly.pdbx_strand_id
1 'polypeptide(L)'
;KEEILNAILEELEEGPKYYNEDEISTHSVRFIASELIRETLIENLAEELPYYVAVAIDEFKERSENLTYIKAIVYTEKDSQKAIVIGQNGAMLKKIGSIARKKIEDFLGTKVYLELWVKVKKGWTKNEKLIKEFLSE
;
A
#
# COMPACT_ATOMS: atom_id res chain seq x y z
N LYS A 1 -11.16 -19.76 -13.43
CA LYS A 1 -10.36 -19.55 -12.20
C LYS A 1 -9.87 -20.89 -11.65
N GLU A 2 -10.75 -21.88 -11.51
CA GLU A 2 -10.37 -23.27 -11.11
C GLU A 2 -9.49 -23.99 -12.13
N GLU A 3 -9.76 -23.86 -13.44
CA GLU A 3 -8.92 -24.50 -14.48
C GLU A 3 -7.45 -24.07 -14.44
N ILE A 4 -7.19 -22.77 -14.23
CA ILE A 4 -5.82 -22.24 -14.10
C ILE A 4 -5.17 -22.73 -12.81
N LEU A 5 -5.92 -22.76 -11.71
CA LEU A 5 -5.41 -23.28 -10.43
C LEU A 5 -4.99 -24.75 -10.59
N ASN A 6 -5.83 -25.57 -11.22
CA ASN A 6 -5.54 -26.98 -11.44
C ASN A 6 -4.32 -27.18 -12.35
N ALA A 7 -4.21 -26.43 -13.45
CA ALA A 7 -3.04 -26.48 -14.32
C ALA A 7 -1.74 -26.11 -13.60
N ILE A 8 -1.77 -25.14 -12.68
CA ILE A 8 -0.60 -24.78 -11.86
C ILE A 8 -0.27 -25.91 -10.87
N LEU A 9 -1.28 -26.53 -10.25
CA LEU A 9 -1.11 -27.64 -9.31
C LEU A 9 -0.50 -28.87 -9.98
N GLU A 10 -0.84 -29.14 -11.25
CA GLU A 10 -0.31 -30.26 -12.02
C GLU A 10 1.18 -30.11 -12.38
N GLU A 11 1.70 -28.88 -12.45
CA GLU A 11 3.10 -28.57 -12.78
C GLU A 11 4.00 -28.38 -11.54
N LEU A 12 3.42 -28.41 -10.33
CA LEU A 12 4.19 -28.27 -9.08
C LEU A 12 4.95 -29.56 -8.77
N GLU A 13 6.27 -29.47 -8.65
CA GLU A 13 7.10 -30.59 -8.18
C GLU A 13 6.74 -30.96 -6.73
N GLU A 14 6.81 -32.24 -6.41
CA GLU A 14 6.63 -32.71 -5.04
C GLU A 14 7.71 -32.10 -4.12
N GLY A 15 7.28 -31.45 -3.05
CA GLY A 15 8.18 -30.78 -2.13
C GLY A 15 7.54 -30.46 -0.78
N PRO A 16 8.34 -30.09 0.23
CA PRO A 16 7.81 -29.68 1.52
C PRO A 16 7.00 -28.39 1.39
N LYS A 17 5.98 -28.23 2.23
CA LYS A 17 5.35 -26.91 2.42
C LYS A 17 6.40 -25.97 3.01
N TYR A 18 6.72 -24.91 2.28
CA TYR A 18 7.69 -23.89 2.73
C TYR A 18 7.08 -22.89 3.74
N TYR A 19 5.76 -22.77 3.79
CA TYR A 19 5.01 -21.87 4.67
C TYR A 19 3.96 -22.64 5.46
N ASN A 20 3.64 -22.18 6.67
CA ASN A 20 2.59 -22.78 7.49
C ASN A 20 1.20 -22.45 6.93
N GLU A 21 0.20 -23.29 7.20
CA GLU A 21 -1.17 -23.05 6.71
C GLU A 21 -1.80 -21.77 7.29
N ASP A 22 -1.36 -21.36 8.49
CA ASP A 22 -1.85 -20.17 9.19
C ASP A 22 -1.08 -18.89 8.79
N GLU A 23 -0.02 -19.01 7.98
CA GLU A 23 0.78 -17.88 7.54
C GLU A 23 0.07 -17.14 6.39
N ILE A 24 -0.61 -16.04 6.74
CA ILE A 24 -1.39 -15.24 5.77
C ILE A 24 -0.48 -14.60 4.71
N SER A 25 0.72 -14.16 5.12
CA SER A 25 1.70 -13.54 4.24
C SER A 25 3.09 -13.55 4.87
N THR A 26 4.12 -13.66 4.03
CA THR A 26 5.53 -13.43 4.41
C THR A 26 5.86 -11.95 4.54
N HIS A 27 4.96 -11.05 4.11
CA HIS A 27 5.16 -9.62 4.16
C HIS A 27 4.84 -9.04 5.55
N SER A 28 5.53 -7.97 5.91
CA SER A 28 5.23 -7.24 7.14
C SER A 28 3.85 -6.58 7.09
N VAL A 29 3.20 -6.45 8.25
CA VAL A 29 1.93 -5.70 8.40
C VAL A 29 2.06 -4.26 7.87
N ARG A 30 3.24 -3.67 8.02
CA ARG A 30 3.60 -2.35 7.52
C ARG A 30 3.54 -2.30 5.99
N PHE A 31 4.13 -3.29 5.32
CA PHE A 31 4.07 -3.43 3.87
C PHE A 31 2.63 -3.59 3.38
N ILE A 32 1.85 -4.47 4.03
CA ILE A 32 0.44 -4.67 3.65
C ILE A 32 -0.35 -3.37 3.81
N ALA A 33 -0.13 -2.60 4.88
CA ALA A 33 -0.76 -1.29 5.05
C ALA A 33 -0.37 -0.30 3.93
N SER A 34 0.89 -0.26 3.49
CA SER A 34 1.28 0.56 2.33
C SER A 34 0.61 0.09 1.04
N GLU A 35 0.48 -1.21 0.84
CA GLU A 35 -0.13 -1.78 -0.37
C GLU A 35 -1.64 -1.52 -0.43
N LEU A 36 -2.35 -1.58 0.70
CA LEU A 36 -3.77 -1.21 0.75
C LEU A 36 -4.00 0.28 0.42
N ILE A 37 -3.07 1.15 0.82
CA ILE A 37 -3.10 2.57 0.43
C ILE A 37 -2.80 2.70 -1.08
N ARG A 38 -1.80 1.97 -1.60
CA ARG A 38 -1.40 1.98 -3.01
C ARG A 38 -2.52 1.46 -3.92
N GLU A 39 -3.16 0.37 -3.54
CA GLU A 39 -4.36 -0.15 -4.20
C GLU A 39 -5.46 0.91 -4.26
N THR A 40 -5.75 1.56 -3.13
CA THR A 40 -6.76 2.63 -3.07
C THR A 40 -6.39 3.82 -3.98
N LEU A 41 -5.11 4.17 -4.08
CA LEU A 41 -4.63 5.18 -5.03
C LEU A 41 -4.89 4.75 -6.48
N ILE A 42 -4.58 3.48 -6.83
CA ILE A 42 -4.81 2.92 -8.17
C ILE A 42 -6.30 2.95 -8.55
N GLU A 43 -7.19 2.58 -7.62
CA GLU A 43 -8.64 2.54 -7.85
C GLU A 43 -9.27 3.94 -8.03
N ASN A 44 -8.67 4.99 -7.48
CA ASN A 44 -9.29 6.31 -7.37
C ASN A 44 -8.63 7.40 -8.22
N LEU A 45 -7.40 7.20 -8.67
CA LEU A 45 -6.71 8.13 -9.56
C LEU A 45 -6.89 7.68 -11.02
N ALA A 46 -7.19 8.62 -11.90
CA ALA A 46 -7.28 8.36 -13.33
C ALA A 46 -5.88 8.28 -13.97
N GLU A 47 -5.84 7.78 -15.22
CA GLU A 47 -4.65 7.73 -16.09
C GLU A 47 -3.50 6.84 -15.55
N GLU A 48 -2.30 6.97 -16.12
CA GLU A 48 -1.10 6.23 -15.70
C GLU A 48 -0.49 6.72 -14.37
N LEU A 49 -1.10 7.70 -13.71
CA LEU A 49 -0.60 8.32 -12.48
C LEU A 49 -0.29 7.33 -11.35
N PRO A 50 -1.09 6.25 -11.13
CA PRO A 50 -0.80 5.27 -10.10
C PRO A 50 0.54 4.53 -10.26
N TYR A 51 1.09 4.48 -11.48
CA TYR A 51 2.41 3.87 -11.72
C TYR A 51 3.58 4.79 -11.32
N TYR A 52 3.31 6.08 -11.08
CA TYR A 52 4.30 7.08 -10.68
C TYR A 52 4.15 7.52 -9.22
N VAL A 53 3.40 6.75 -8.41
CA VAL A 53 3.30 6.96 -6.97
C VAL A 53 3.91 5.81 -6.19
N ALA A 54 4.56 6.14 -5.08
CA ALA A 54 5.05 5.20 -4.09
C ALA A 54 4.42 5.52 -2.74
N VAL A 55 4.20 4.50 -1.91
CA VAL A 55 3.68 4.68 -0.55
C VAL A 55 4.73 4.14 0.42
N ALA A 56 5.16 4.97 1.36
CA ALA A 56 6.01 4.54 2.45
C ALA A 56 5.29 4.78 3.78
N ILE A 57 5.38 3.83 4.69
CA ILE A 57 4.96 4.04 6.07
C ILE A 57 6.11 4.72 6.81
N ASP A 58 5.87 5.89 7.38
CA ASP A 58 6.83 6.66 8.19
C ASP A 58 6.75 6.21 9.66
N GLU A 59 5.53 6.07 10.19
CA GLU A 59 5.29 5.60 11.55
C GLU A 59 4.17 4.55 11.57
N PHE A 60 4.38 3.49 12.35
CA PHE A 60 3.38 2.49 12.68
C PHE A 60 3.48 2.24 14.19
N LYS A 61 2.46 2.64 14.95
CA LYS A 61 2.47 2.60 16.41
C LYS A 61 1.14 2.13 16.95
N GLU A 62 1.13 1.03 17.68
CA GLU A 62 0.01 0.61 18.52
C GLU A 62 -0.07 1.57 19.71
N ARG A 63 -1.09 2.45 19.73
CA ARG A 63 -1.27 3.43 20.80
C ARG A 63 -2.10 2.87 21.95
N SER A 64 -2.93 1.87 21.69
CA SER A 64 -3.66 1.07 22.68
C SER A 64 -4.08 -0.25 22.05
N GLU A 65 -4.65 -1.16 22.85
CA GLU A 65 -5.16 -2.46 22.40
C GLU A 65 -6.14 -2.38 21.21
N ASN A 66 -6.83 -1.24 21.06
CA ASN A 66 -7.86 -1.05 20.04
C ASN A 66 -7.54 0.08 19.05
N LEU A 67 -6.35 0.68 19.10
CA LEU A 67 -5.98 1.83 18.25
C LEU A 67 -4.56 1.74 17.72
N THR A 68 -4.46 1.68 16.40
CA THR A 68 -3.20 1.75 15.65
C THR A 68 -3.07 3.11 14.99
N TYR A 69 -1.95 3.80 15.22
CA TYR A 69 -1.58 5.03 14.52
C TYR A 69 -0.63 4.70 13.37
N ILE A 70 -1.01 5.15 12.17
CA ILE A 70 -0.23 4.94 10.95
C ILE A 70 -0.02 6.30 10.30
N LYS A 71 1.25 6.64 10.06
CA LYS A 71 1.63 7.79 9.26
C LYS A 71 2.24 7.30 7.96
N ALA A 72 1.60 7.63 6.85
CA ALA A 72 2.02 7.22 5.52
C ALA A 72 2.32 8.44 4.64
N ILE A 73 3.29 8.27 3.75
CA ILE A 73 3.70 9.28 2.78
C ILE A 73 3.49 8.71 1.38
N VAL A 74 2.65 9.40 0.60
CA VAL A 74 2.52 9.19 -0.84
C VAL A 74 3.56 10.06 -1.54
N TYR A 75 4.53 9.42 -2.18
CA TYR A 75 5.54 10.06 -2.99
C TYR A 75 5.07 10.18 -4.44
N THR A 76 5.17 11.38 -5.01
CA THR A 76 4.96 11.64 -6.44
C THR A 76 6.24 12.13 -7.09
N GLU A 77 6.35 12.04 -8.41
CA GLU A 77 7.54 12.52 -9.14
C GLU A 77 7.46 14.01 -9.46
N LYS A 78 6.25 14.54 -9.71
CA LYS A 78 5.97 15.92 -10.11
C LYS A 78 4.95 16.61 -9.20
N ASP A 79 4.99 17.94 -9.16
CA ASP A 79 4.02 18.76 -8.43
C ASP A 79 2.60 18.66 -9.02
N SER A 80 2.46 18.50 -10.34
CA SER A 80 1.17 18.26 -10.99
C SER A 80 0.50 16.98 -10.51
N GLN A 81 1.27 15.90 -10.35
CA GLN A 81 0.78 14.63 -9.81
C GLN A 81 0.37 14.80 -8.33
N LYS A 82 1.18 15.50 -7.53
CA LYS A 82 0.82 15.83 -6.15
C LYS A 82 -0.51 16.57 -6.07
N ALA A 83 -0.74 17.55 -6.95
CA ALA A 83 -2.00 18.28 -7.00
C ALA A 83 -3.19 17.35 -7.34
N ILE A 84 -3.01 16.37 -8.22
CA ILE A 84 -4.05 15.38 -8.56
C ILE A 84 -4.35 14.46 -7.37
N VAL A 85 -3.32 13.95 -6.69
CA VAL A 85 -3.49 13.12 -5.48
C VAL A 85 -4.23 13.88 -4.37
N ILE A 86 -3.89 15.16 -4.17
CA ILE A 86 -4.57 16.01 -3.19
C ILE A 86 -6.03 16.26 -3.62
N GLY A 87 -6.23 16.57 -4.90
CA GLY A 87 -7.53 16.96 -5.45
C GLY A 87 -7.98 18.34 -4.97
N GLN A 88 -9.10 18.81 -5.52
CA GLN A 88 -9.67 20.12 -5.16
C GLN A 88 -9.96 20.17 -3.65
N ASN A 89 -9.39 21.15 -2.95
CA ASN A 89 -9.53 21.33 -1.50
C ASN A 89 -9.19 20.07 -0.66
N GLY A 90 -8.32 19.20 -1.15
CA GLY A 90 -7.96 17.96 -0.46
C GLY A 90 -9.00 16.84 -0.53
N ALA A 91 -10.06 17.00 -1.35
CA ALA A 91 -11.17 16.06 -1.42
C ALA A 91 -10.74 14.65 -1.86
N MET A 92 -9.79 14.54 -2.80
CA MET A 92 -9.32 13.25 -3.29
C MET A 92 -8.49 12.54 -2.23
N LEU A 93 -7.54 13.24 -1.59
CA LEU A 93 -6.72 12.67 -0.51
C LEU A 93 -7.59 12.21 0.67
N LYS A 94 -8.62 12.99 1.02
CA LYS A 94 -9.57 12.62 2.08
C LYS A 94 -10.37 11.37 1.73
N LYS A 95 -10.80 11.24 0.47
CA LYS A 95 -11.50 10.05 -0.04
C LYS A 95 -10.60 8.81 0.05
N ILE A 96 -9.38 8.89 -0.50
CA ILE A 96 -8.38 7.82 -0.48
C ILE A 96 -8.07 7.43 0.97
N GLY A 97 -7.75 8.39 1.84
CA GLY A 97 -7.45 8.11 3.24
C GLY A 97 -8.61 7.43 3.98
N SER A 98 -9.86 7.79 3.66
CA SER A 98 -11.04 7.18 4.28
C SER A 98 -11.22 5.72 3.86
N ILE A 99 -11.05 5.42 2.57
CA ILE A 99 -11.17 4.06 2.02
C ILE A 99 -10.00 3.19 2.50
N ALA A 100 -8.77 3.68 2.37
CA ALA A 100 -7.58 2.96 2.78
C ALA A 100 -7.59 2.66 4.28
N ARG A 101 -7.98 3.63 5.12
CA ARG A 101 -8.14 3.43 6.57
C ARG A 101 -9.10 2.28 6.86
N LYS A 102 -10.26 2.23 6.18
CA LYS A 102 -11.24 1.17 6.37
C LYS A 102 -10.69 -0.20 5.97
N LYS A 103 -10.02 -0.30 4.81
CA LYS A 103 -9.33 -1.52 4.38
C LYS A 103 -8.30 -1.99 5.42
N ILE A 104 -7.52 -1.07 5.98
CA ILE A 104 -6.51 -1.39 7.01
C ILE A 104 -7.17 -1.79 8.35
N GLU A 105 -8.25 -1.13 8.78
CA GLU A 105 -9.02 -1.54 9.98
C GLU A 105 -9.54 -2.96 9.84
N ASP A 106 -10.07 -3.32 8.66
CA ASP A 106 -10.60 -4.65 8.39
C ASP A 106 -9.48 -5.71 8.37
N PHE A 107 -8.28 -5.34 7.90
CA PHE A 107 -7.10 -6.21 7.94
C PHE A 107 -6.52 -6.38 9.35
N LEU A 108 -6.40 -5.31 10.13
CA LEU A 108 -5.78 -5.33 11.47
C LEU A 108 -6.73 -5.77 12.59
N GLY A 109 -8.05 -5.68 12.38
CA GLY A 109 -9.04 -5.91 13.43
C GLY A 109 -9.07 -4.83 14.53
N THR A 110 -8.35 -3.73 14.37
CA THR A 110 -8.28 -2.59 15.31
C THR A 110 -8.76 -1.30 14.66
N LYS A 111 -9.06 -0.26 15.45
CA LYS A 111 -9.27 1.09 14.89
C LYS A 111 -7.96 1.67 14.39
N VAL A 112 -8.02 2.43 13.30
CA VAL A 112 -6.84 3.03 12.70
C VAL A 112 -6.99 4.54 12.65
N TYR A 113 -6.00 5.25 13.17
CA TYR A 113 -5.77 6.64 12.84
C TYR A 113 -4.75 6.69 11.70
N LEU A 114 -5.22 7.00 10.49
CA LEU A 114 -4.37 7.11 9.30
C LEU A 114 -4.07 8.59 9.01
N GLU A 115 -2.81 8.96 9.17
CA GLU A 115 -2.26 10.26 8.75
C GLU A 115 -1.57 10.11 7.40
N LEU A 116 -2.09 10.79 6.37
CA LEU A 116 -1.62 10.64 5.00
C LEU A 116 -1.03 11.96 4.49
N TRP A 117 0.24 11.90 4.06
CA TRP A 117 0.96 13.04 3.48
C TRP A 117 1.26 12.81 2.01
N VAL A 118 1.37 13.91 1.24
CA VAL A 118 1.81 13.84 -0.17
C VAL A 118 3.08 14.68 -0.35
N LYS A 119 4.16 14.04 -0.78
CA LYS A 119 5.48 14.67 -0.98
C LYS A 119 5.98 14.43 -2.41
N VAL A 120 6.63 15.43 -2.99
CA VAL A 120 7.28 15.29 -4.30
C VAL A 120 8.71 14.81 -4.08
N LYS A 121 9.09 13.72 -4.75
CA LYS A 121 10.46 13.19 -4.80
C LYS A 121 10.88 13.07 -6.26
N LYS A 122 11.49 14.11 -6.82
CA LYS A 122 11.85 14.16 -8.25
C LYS A 122 12.78 13.00 -8.63
N GLY A 123 12.49 12.32 -9.74
CA GLY A 123 13.31 11.26 -10.31
C GLY A 123 13.38 9.96 -9.49
N TRP A 124 12.46 9.74 -8.54
CA TRP A 124 12.50 8.55 -7.69
C TRP A 124 12.34 7.24 -8.49
N THR A 125 11.53 7.27 -9.56
CA THR A 125 11.28 6.15 -10.48
C THR A 125 12.51 5.70 -11.27
N LYS A 126 13.58 6.50 -11.29
CA LYS A 126 14.86 6.19 -11.96
C LYS A 126 15.98 5.90 -10.96
N ASN A 127 15.70 5.97 -9.67
CA ASN A 127 16.68 5.78 -8.63
C ASN A 127 16.45 4.42 -7.98
N GLU A 128 17.25 3.42 -8.37
CA GLU A 128 17.14 2.04 -7.87
C GLU A 128 17.14 1.95 -6.34
N LYS A 129 17.90 2.83 -5.66
CA LYS A 129 17.91 2.86 -4.19
C LYS A 129 16.56 3.29 -3.63
N LEU A 130 15.94 4.31 -4.21
CA LEU A 130 14.62 4.80 -3.78
C LEU A 130 13.51 3.82 -4.17
N ILE A 131 13.62 3.17 -5.32
CA ILE A 131 12.67 2.12 -5.73
C ILE A 131 12.73 0.97 -4.71
N LYS A 132 13.93 0.52 -4.34
CA LYS A 132 14.08 -0.49 -3.29
C LYS A 132 13.54 0.00 -1.95
N GLU A 133 13.89 1.22 -1.54
CA GLU A 133 13.40 1.79 -0.27
C GLU A 133 11.87 1.88 -0.21
N PHE A 134 11.20 2.17 -1.33
CA PHE A 134 9.74 2.32 -1.37
C PHE A 134 8.97 1.03 -1.65
N LEU A 135 9.58 0.07 -2.36
CA LEU A 135 8.90 -1.16 -2.82
C LEU A 135 9.46 -2.43 -2.16
N SER A 136 10.48 -2.32 -1.33
CA SER A 136 11.13 -3.46 -0.64
C SER A 136 10.99 -3.28 0.88
N GLU A 137 9.85 -3.68 1.42
CA GLU A 137 9.68 -4.04 2.84
C GLU A 137 8.94 -5.38 2.97
#